data_AF-Q8GLF0-F1
#
_entry.id   AF-Q8GLF0-F1
#
_cell.length_a   1.000
_cell.length_b   1.000
_cell.length_c   1.000
_cell.angle_alpha   90.00
_cell.angle_beta   90.00
_cell.angle_gamma   90.00
#
_symmetry.space_group_name_H-M   'P 1'
#
loop_
_entity.id
_entity.type
_entity.pdbx_description
1 polymer ?
#
loop_
_entity_poly.entity_id
_entity_poly.type
_entity_poly.pdbx_seq_one_letter_code
_entity_poly.pdbx_strand_id
1 'polypeptide(L)' 'MERFYQHFEQVLSESGFIRKVHPGQIMNRLRRLYTRARPETQELNILRGILTSMEKWAKK' A
#
# COMPACT_ATOMS: atom_id res chain seq x y z
N MET A 1 9.79 -0.89 5.98
CA MET A 1 9.49 -0.61 4.57
C MET A 1 8.89 -1.81 3.85
N GLU A 2 9.55 -2.98 3.78
CA GLU A 2 9.01 -4.13 3.00
C GLU A 2 7.64 -4.62 3.48
N ARG A 3 7.43 -4.79 4.79
CA ARG A 3 6.12 -5.15 5.35
C ARG A 3 5.02 -4.13 5.06
N PHE A 4 5.38 -2.86 4.86
CA PHE A 4 4.40 -1.83 4.48
C PHE A 4 3.98 -2.02 3.02
N TYR A 5 4.93 -2.23 2.11
CA TYR A 5 4.63 -2.47 0.70
C TYR A 5 3.84 -3.76 0.47
N GLN A 6 4.13 -4.84 1.21
CA GLN A 6 3.35 -6.07 1.14
C GLN A 6 1.89 -5.85 1.57
N HIS A 7 1.67 -5.18 2.70
CA HIS A 7 0.32 -4.86 3.15
C HIS A 7 -0.41 -3.94 2.17
N PHE A 8 0.30 -2.97 1.59
CA PHE A 8 -0.27 -2.05 0.61
C PHE A 8 -0.70 -2.79 -0.67
N GLU A 9 0.14 -3.69 -1.19
CA GLU A 9 -0.20 -4.52 -2.34
C GLU A 9 -1.44 -5.38 -2.07
N GLN A 10 -1.50 -6.01 -0.89
CA GLN A 10 -2.64 -6.81 -0.48
C GLN A 10 -3.94 -5.99 -0.48
N VAL A 11 -3.95 -4.83 0.18
CA VAL A 11 -5.14 -3.97 0.28
C VAL A 11 -5.57 -3.44 -1.09
N LEU A 12 -4.62 -3.04 -1.95
CA LEU A 12 -4.93 -2.58 -3.30
C LEU A 12 -5.43 -3.71 -4.22
N SER A 13 -4.99 -4.94 -3.99
CA SER A 13 -5.51 -6.11 -4.68
C SER A 13 -6.92 -6.47 -4.21
N GLU A 14 -7.15 -6.47 -2.90
CA GLU A 14 -8.45 -6.79 -2.29
C GLU A 14 -9.52 -5.74 -2.65
N SER A 15 -9.15 -4.46 -2.69
CA SER A 15 -10.07 -3.37 -3.10
C SER A 15 -10.37 -3.34 -4.61
N GLY A 16 -9.71 -4.17 -5.42
CA GLY A 16 -9.89 -4.18 -6.87
C GLY A 16 -9.21 -3.02 -7.62
N PHE A 17 -8.42 -2.19 -6.93
CA PHE A 17 -7.66 -1.08 -7.53
C PHE A 17 -6.58 -1.59 -8.49
N ILE A 18 -5.84 -2.63 -8.08
CA ILE A 18 -4.86 -3.28 -8.95
C ILE A 18 -5.59 -4.31 -9.82
N ARG A 19 -5.73 -4.02 -11.11
CA ARG A 19 -6.11 -5.03 -12.10
C ARG A 19 -4.93 -5.99 -12.32
N LYS A 20 -5.18 -7.31 -12.25
CA LYS A 20 -4.19 -8.40 -12.43
C LYS A 20 -3.38 -8.34 -13.73
N VAL A 21 -3.78 -7.51 -14.69
CA VAL A 21 -3.08 -7.35 -15.98
C VAL A 21 -1.74 -6.62 -15.80
N HIS A 22 -1.57 -5.71 -14.83
CA HIS A 22 -0.32 -4.95 -14.63
C HIS A 22 0.04 -4.64 -13.16
N PRO A 23 0.07 -5.63 -12.25
CA PRO A 23 0.31 -5.40 -10.82
C PRO A 23 1.67 -4.76 -10.51
N GLY A 24 2.72 -5.18 -11.21
CA GLY A 24 4.09 -4.72 -10.93
C GLY A 24 4.34 -3.23 -11.21
N GLN A 25 3.60 -2.60 -12.14
CA GLN A 25 3.86 -1.19 -12.48
C GLN A 25 3.41 -0.22 -11.38
N ILE A 26 2.27 -0.50 -10.74
CA ILE A 26 1.72 0.33 -9.67
C ILE A 26 2.62 0.22 -8.44
N MET A 27 2.97 -1.00 -8.03
CA MET A 27 3.85 -1.21 -6.88
C MET A 27 5.23 -0.58 -7.07
N ASN A 28 5.80 -0.67 -8.29
CA ASN A 28 7.07 -0.01 -8.60
C ASN A 28 6.99 1.52 -8.53
N ARG A 29 5.88 2.13 -8.98
CA ARG A 29 5.65 3.58 -8.86
C ARG A 29 5.50 4.01 -7.40
N LEU A 30 4.72 3.27 -6.61
CA LEU A 30 4.54 3.53 -5.18
C LEU A 30 5.87 3.39 -4.43
N ARG A 31 6.65 2.34 -4.71
CA ARG A 31 7.98 2.15 -4.11
C ARG A 31 8.89 3.34 -4.41
N ARG A 32 8.96 3.80 -5.66
CA ARG A 32 9.73 4.99 -6.03
C ARG A 32 9.23 6.26 -5.31
N LEU A 33 7.91 6.44 -5.19
CA LEU A 33 7.32 7.59 -4.53
C LEU A 33 7.74 7.66 -3.05
N TYR A 34 7.52 6.59 -2.29
CA TYR A 34 7.83 6.57 -0.86
C TYR A 34 9.33 6.50 -0.59
N THR A 35 10.12 5.83 -1.43
CA THR A 35 11.59 5.92 -1.33
C THR A 35 12.09 7.35 -1.52
N ARG A 36 11.51 8.11 -2.46
CA ARG A 36 11.87 9.52 -2.67
C ARG A 36 11.40 10.43 -1.53
N ALA A 37 10.21 10.17 -0.99
CA ALA A 37 9.66 10.94 0.12
C ALA A 37 10.43 10.74 1.43
N ARG A 38 11.13 9.61 1.58
CA ARG A 38 11.88 9.23 2.80
C ARG A 38 11.04 9.38 4.09
N PRO A 39 9.83 8.80 4.14
CA PRO A 39 8.94 8.97 5.27
C PRO A 39 9.55 8.41 6.54
N GLU A 40 9.28 9.08 7.65
CA GLU A 40 9.68 8.65 8.98
C GLU A 40 8.83 7.47 9.46
N THR A 41 9.32 6.77 10.48
CA THR A 41 8.62 5.63 11.08
C THR A 41 7.21 5.99 11.54
N GLN A 42 7.02 7.20 12.07
CA GLN A 42 5.71 7.67 12.52
C GLN A 42 4.73 7.83 11.36
N GLU A 43 5.17 8.40 10.23
CA GLU A 43 4.35 8.55 9.02
C GLU A 43 4.00 7.19 8.41
N LEU A 44 4.95 6.26 8.38
CA LEU A 44 4.70 4.88 7.93
C LEU A 44 3.66 4.17 8.80
N ASN A 45 3.66 4.42 10.11
CA ASN A 45 2.66 3.86 11.03
C ASN A 45 1.26 4.43 10.75
N ILE A 46 1.16 5.74 10.48
CA ILE A 46 -0.10 6.39 10.09
C ILE A 46 -0.62 5.79 8.78
N LEU A 47 0.23 5.72 7.75
CA LEU A 47 -0.11 5.12 6.46
C LEU A 47 -0.57 3.67 6.61
N ARG A 48 0.10 2.90 7.48
CA ARG A 48 -0.31 1.52 7.78
C ARG A 48 -1.67 1.45 8.47
N GLY A 49 -1.96 2.37 9.39
CA GLY A 49 -3.27 2.48 10.04
C GLY A 49 -4.39 2.79 9.06
N ILE A 50 -4.14 3.68 8.09
CA ILE A 50 -5.08 3.98 6.98
C ILE A 50 -5.36 2.71 6.18
N LEU A 51 -4.33 1.96 5.79
CA LEU A 51 -4.48 0.69 5.06
C LEU A 51 -5.30 -0.34 5.84
N THR A 52 -5.05 -0.51 7.15
CA THR A 52 -5.84 -1.42 7.99
C THR A 52 -7.30 -0.98 8.08
N SER A 53 -7.58 0.32 8.13
CA SER A 53 -8.96 0.83 8.14
C SER A 53 -9.68 0.54 6.81
N MET A 54 -8.99 0.74 5.69
CA MET A 54 -9.52 0.40 4.36
C MET A 54 -9.75 -1.10 4.20
N GLU A 55 -8.84 -1.95 4.68
CA GLU A 55 -9.01 -3.40 4.67
C GLU A 55 -10.27 -3.83 5.43
N LYS A 56 -10.51 -3.27 6.61
CA LYS A 56 -11.73 -3.51 7.39
C LYS A 56 -12.99 -3.06 6.67
N TRP A 57 -12.93 -1.95 5.95
CA TRP A 57 -14.06 -1.44 5.18
C TRP A 57 -14.36 -2.34 3.96
N ALA A 58 -13.33 -2.80 3.25
CA ALA A 58 -13.48 -3.67 2.09
C ALA A 58 -13.96 -5.09 2.42
N LYS A 59 -13.65 -5.60 3.63
CA LYS A 59 -14.13 -6.90 4.12
C LYS A 59 -15.55 -6.87 4.69
N LYS A 60 -16.18 -5.70 4.77
CA LYS A 60 -17.54 -5.51 5.27
C LYS A 60 -18.54 -5.53 4.12
#